data_AF-A0A9D8H5P0-F1
#
_entry.id   AF-A0A9D8H5P0-F1
#
_cell.length_a   1.000
_cell.length_b   1.000
_cell.length_c   1.000
_cell.angle_alpha   90.00
_cell.angle_beta   90.00
_cell.angle_gamma   90.00
#
_symmetry.space_group_name_H-M   'P 1'
#
loop_
_entity.id
_entity.type
_entity.pdbx_description
1 polymer ?
#
loop_
_entity_poly.entity_id
_entity_poly.type
_entity_poly.pdbx_seq_one_letter_code
_entity_poly.pdbx_strand_id
1 'polypeptide(L)'
;MALSRDPPFFAGSILGVRAWVVQARLPSSAVRLGAAVASAVWEPHGEWTESVCEPPGGGGRRHRTPAGGCSCGLYALHPRPDTVGPLYGEHIALHGQSVLNDPCLVEMVGPIGIVEACGRVEVHEDGFRAERARPLALIAGAHWPAAPREAIAELAALYEAELLVAERPADVLELVRERGGALGDQRVEELLAPLRPPPQQAAYRPPRSPTPPSPTPPPTTPPPPATSPPPEPGRLERLGAGVVRVGQWLGQAAVIALVVLFSIAWYGGIAAICVMMAGGILFGWFGFDEEPAPRPAKVLAVRMDRERCVLSATIQARRKLEQLNVVVTGNLRNGDSLGSHRSKLGPLRKGRNQVVVVRPPRLLCRSRHHFTLRVRPVWKGIEGRPAEVFSRYRGPVRNLPPAATEPS
;
A
#
# COMPACT_ATOMS: atom_id res chain seq x y z
N MET A 1 40.51 -12.25 2.88
CA MET A 1 39.46 -11.59 3.68
C MET A 1 38.16 -11.67 2.88
N ALA A 2 37.18 -12.46 3.34
CA ALA A 2 35.86 -12.45 2.72
C ALA A 2 35.20 -11.10 3.03
N LEU A 3 34.85 -10.33 2.00
CA LEU A 3 34.02 -9.13 2.16
C LEU A 3 32.72 -9.58 2.85
N SER A 4 32.46 -9.06 4.05
CA SER A 4 31.18 -9.31 4.71
C SER A 4 30.07 -8.82 3.79
N ARG A 5 29.09 -9.69 3.52
CA ARG A 5 27.86 -9.34 2.77
C ARG A 5 26.87 -8.56 3.62
N ASP A 6 27.23 -8.25 4.86
CA ASP A 6 26.40 -7.45 5.74
C ASP A 6 26.36 -6.00 5.26
N PRO A 7 25.20 -5.34 5.30
CA PRO A 7 25.08 -3.95 4.90
C PRO A 7 25.92 -3.02 5.78
N PRO A 8 26.38 -1.88 5.23
CA PRO A 8 27.20 -0.93 5.97
C PRO A 8 26.39 -0.34 7.14
N PHE A 9 26.95 -0.41 8.36
CA PHE A 9 26.35 0.19 9.55
C PHE A 9 26.97 1.55 9.85
N PHE A 10 26.12 2.54 10.12
CA PHE A 10 26.52 3.91 10.44
C PHE A 10 26.42 4.18 11.95
N ALA A 11 27.43 4.83 12.53
CA ALA A 11 27.45 5.25 13.93
C ALA A 11 27.20 6.76 14.00
N GLY A 12 25.93 7.15 14.10
CA GLY A 12 25.47 8.54 14.17
C GLY A 12 23.98 8.63 13.84
N SER A 13 23.38 9.79 14.06
CA SER A 13 22.05 10.03 13.49
C SER A 13 22.16 10.41 12.02
N ILE A 14 21.21 9.93 11.22
CA ILE A 14 21.03 10.33 9.82
C ILE A 14 19.63 10.83 9.61
N LEU A 15 19.47 11.73 8.65
CA LEU A 15 18.18 12.28 8.25
C LEU A 15 17.68 11.61 6.97
N GLY A 16 16.37 11.37 6.94
CA GLY A 16 15.66 10.92 5.75
C GLY A 16 14.29 11.58 5.65
N VAL A 17 13.55 11.22 4.61
CA VAL A 17 12.16 11.63 4.41
C VAL A 17 11.22 10.43 4.47
N ARG A 18 10.02 10.62 5.01
CA ARG A 18 9.05 9.55 5.18
C ARG A 18 7.63 10.07 5.04
N ALA A 19 6.75 9.26 4.46
CA ALA A 19 5.31 9.40 4.59
C ALA A 19 4.78 8.44 5.68
N TRP A 20 3.85 8.92 6.49
CA TRP A 20 3.18 8.12 7.51
C TRP A 20 1.72 7.83 7.12
N VAL A 21 1.11 6.90 7.83
CA VAL A 21 -0.36 6.84 7.93
C VAL A 21 -0.76 7.44 9.27
N VAL A 22 -1.91 8.12 9.32
CA VAL A 22 -2.49 8.53 10.60
C VAL A 22 -3.44 7.43 11.04
N GLN A 23 -3.12 6.79 12.16
CA GLN A 23 -3.94 5.80 12.81
C GLN A 23 -4.73 6.45 13.95
N ALA A 24 -6.06 6.42 13.85
CA ALA A 24 -6.94 6.79 14.94
C ALA A 24 -7.65 5.55 15.48
N ARG A 25 -7.38 5.20 16.74
CA ARG A 25 -8.02 4.06 17.40
C ARG A 25 -9.23 4.53 18.20
N LEU A 26 -10.42 4.07 17.81
CA LEU A 26 -11.64 4.29 18.58
C LEU A 26 -11.79 3.23 19.68
N PRO A 27 -12.35 3.59 20.86
CA PRO A 27 -12.93 4.89 21.23
C PRO A 27 -11.94 5.88 21.85
N SER A 28 -10.67 5.48 22.01
CA SER A 28 -9.66 6.29 22.72
C SER A 28 -9.36 7.64 22.06
N SER A 29 -9.73 7.82 20.79
CA SER A 29 -9.35 8.99 19.98
C SER A 29 -7.84 9.26 19.98
N ALA A 30 -7.02 8.27 20.34
CA ALA A 30 -5.58 8.38 20.32
C ALA A 30 -5.16 8.32 18.85
N VAL A 31 -4.73 9.49 18.35
CA VAL A 31 -4.16 9.63 17.03
C VAL A 31 -2.66 9.37 17.12
N ARG A 32 -2.14 8.55 16.21
CA ARG A 32 -0.72 8.19 16.12
C ARG A 32 -0.29 8.13 14.66
N LEU A 33 1.00 8.40 14.42
CA LEU A 33 1.65 8.07 13.17
C LEU A 33 1.92 6.57 13.14
N GLY A 34 1.45 5.90 12.11
CA GLY A 34 1.71 4.51 11.81
C GLY A 34 2.59 4.35 10.59
N ALA A 35 3.08 3.14 10.35
CA ALA A 35 3.72 2.78 9.10
C ALA A 35 2.69 2.36 8.04
N ALA A 36 2.89 2.79 6.79
CA ALA A 36 2.05 2.37 5.66
C ALA A 36 2.20 0.86 5.38
N VAL A 37 3.37 0.30 5.70
CA VAL A 37 3.69 -1.11 5.58
C VAL A 37 4.34 -1.52 6.89
N ALA A 38 3.77 -2.53 7.56
CA ALA A 38 4.04 -2.99 8.94
C ALA A 38 3.28 -2.26 10.06
N SER A 39 3.07 -2.96 11.18
CA SER A 39 2.28 -2.54 12.35
C SER A 39 2.99 -1.56 13.29
N ALA A 40 4.09 -0.93 12.85
CA ALA A 40 4.85 -0.02 13.70
C ALA A 40 4.06 1.27 13.96
N VAL A 41 3.70 1.49 15.22
CA VAL A 41 3.14 2.75 15.73
C VAL A 41 4.30 3.59 16.26
N TRP A 42 4.37 4.85 15.86
CA TRP A 42 5.44 5.76 16.26
C TRP A 42 5.16 6.39 17.60
N GLU A 43 6.20 6.45 18.44
CA GLU A 43 6.16 7.03 19.77
C GLU A 43 6.03 8.57 19.70
N PRO A 44 5.06 9.18 20.41
CA PRO A 44 4.86 10.63 20.46
C PRO A 44 5.89 11.34 21.36
N HIS A 45 5.75 12.65 21.52
CA HIS A 45 6.53 13.47 22.46
C HIS A 45 8.05 13.43 22.23
N GLY A 46 8.47 13.41 20.97
CA GLY A 46 9.90 13.41 20.60
C GLY A 46 10.67 12.13 20.95
N GLU A 47 9.97 11.10 21.43
CA GLU A 47 10.55 9.82 21.84
C GLU A 47 11.05 8.99 20.65
N TRP A 48 12.06 8.17 20.91
CA TRP A 48 12.58 7.24 19.90
C TRP A 48 11.63 6.07 19.71
N THR A 49 11.09 5.91 18.52
CA THR A 49 10.42 4.67 18.13
C THR A 49 11.47 3.60 17.89
N GLU A 50 11.34 2.44 18.53
CA GLU A 50 12.22 1.29 18.28
C GLU A 50 11.57 0.32 17.28
N SER A 51 12.35 -0.15 16.32
CA SER A 51 11.90 -1.19 15.40
C SER A 51 11.91 -2.55 16.08
N VAL A 52 10.83 -3.30 15.89
CA VAL A 52 10.70 -4.67 16.39
C VAL A 52 10.54 -5.61 15.21
N CYS A 53 11.22 -6.76 15.26
CA CYS A 53 10.98 -7.84 14.30
C CYS A 53 9.84 -8.73 14.82
N GLU A 54 8.66 -8.57 14.23
CA GLU A 54 7.53 -9.48 14.43
C GLU A 54 7.45 -10.46 13.24
N PRO A 55 7.82 -11.73 13.42
CA PRO A 55 7.74 -12.70 12.33
C PRO A 55 6.26 -12.96 11.95
N PRO A 56 5.94 -13.14 10.66
CA PRO A 56 4.60 -13.52 10.23
C PRO A 56 4.17 -14.80 10.96
N GLY A 57 3.04 -14.74 11.68
CA GLY A 57 2.52 -15.90 12.42
C GLY A 57 3.25 -16.25 13.72
N GLY A 58 4.10 -15.38 14.27
CA GLY A 58 4.65 -15.52 15.62
C GLY A 58 5.70 -16.63 15.84
N GLY A 59 6.07 -17.38 14.80
CA GLY A 59 6.97 -18.55 14.90
C GLY A 59 8.44 -18.33 14.53
N GLY A 60 8.81 -17.16 14.01
CA GLY A 60 10.20 -16.86 13.64
C GLY A 60 11.08 -16.48 14.84
N ARG A 61 12.41 -16.67 14.72
CA ARG A 61 13.34 -16.16 15.75
C ARG A 61 13.41 -14.64 15.68
N ARG A 62 13.20 -13.97 16.82
CA ARG A 62 13.51 -12.53 16.95
C ARG A 62 15.00 -12.32 16.69
N HIS A 63 15.31 -11.28 15.93
CA HIS A 63 16.67 -10.83 15.69
C HIS A 63 16.76 -9.32 15.89
N ARG A 64 17.98 -8.81 16.05
CA ARG A 64 18.21 -7.37 16.13
C ARG A 64 17.80 -6.70 14.81
N THR A 65 17.11 -5.59 14.91
CA THR A 65 16.61 -4.80 13.80
C THR A 65 17.56 -3.64 13.47
N PRO A 66 17.65 -3.21 12.20
CA PRO A 66 17.29 -3.96 11.01
C PRO A 66 18.20 -5.19 10.85
N ALA A 67 17.74 -6.24 10.17
CA ALA A 67 18.55 -7.41 9.83
C ALA A 67 18.56 -7.64 8.31
N GLY A 68 19.74 -7.99 7.78
CA GLY A 68 19.90 -8.33 6.37
C GLY A 68 18.95 -9.45 5.98
N GLY A 69 18.19 -9.25 4.90
CA GLY A 69 17.22 -10.22 4.37
C GLY A 69 15.87 -10.28 5.10
N CYS A 70 15.68 -9.58 6.23
CA CYS A 70 14.36 -9.34 6.81
C CYS A 70 13.84 -7.98 6.33
N SER A 71 12.53 -7.72 6.39
CA SER A 71 11.91 -6.40 6.14
C SER A 71 11.74 -5.55 7.41
N CYS A 72 12.28 -5.98 8.55
CA CYS A 72 12.20 -5.21 9.79
C CYS A 72 13.04 -3.92 9.73
N GLY A 73 12.66 -2.93 10.53
CA GLY A 73 13.35 -1.64 10.63
C GLY A 73 12.43 -0.47 10.33
N LEU A 74 12.77 0.71 10.82
CA LEU A 74 12.06 1.95 10.51
C LEU A 74 12.63 2.53 9.21
N TYR A 75 11.80 2.58 8.17
CA TYR A 75 12.20 3.00 6.83
C TYR A 75 12.17 4.51 6.65
N ALA A 76 13.13 5.04 5.90
CA ALA A 76 13.08 6.39 5.35
C ALA A 76 13.75 6.40 3.98
N LEU A 77 13.35 7.33 3.11
CA LEU A 77 14.02 7.57 1.84
C LEU A 77 15.13 8.61 2.01
N HIS A 78 16.14 8.53 1.17
CA HIS A 78 17.14 9.60 1.05
C HIS A 78 16.45 10.84 0.48
N PRO A 79 16.78 12.05 0.97
CA PRO A 79 16.16 13.30 0.52
C PRO A 79 16.72 13.68 -0.86
N ARG A 80 16.14 13.12 -1.92
CA ARG A 80 16.50 13.38 -3.32
C ARG A 80 15.32 13.94 -4.12
N PRO A 81 15.57 14.64 -5.25
CA PRO A 81 14.50 15.13 -6.11
C PRO A 81 13.54 14.03 -6.61
N ASP A 82 14.07 12.86 -6.95
CA ASP A 82 13.34 11.71 -7.47
C ASP A 82 12.58 10.92 -6.40
N THR A 83 12.90 11.10 -5.11
CA THR A 83 12.16 10.48 -3.99
C THR A 83 11.13 11.45 -3.39
N VAL A 84 11.54 12.70 -3.13
CA VAL A 84 10.68 13.71 -2.48
C VAL A 84 9.56 14.18 -3.41
N GLY A 85 9.83 14.34 -4.72
CA GLY A 85 8.83 14.77 -5.69
C GLY A 85 7.62 13.83 -5.75
N PRO A 86 7.82 12.52 -6.02
CA PRO A 86 6.73 11.54 -6.01
C PRO A 86 6.03 11.41 -4.66
N LEU A 87 6.77 11.36 -3.55
CA LEU A 87 6.16 11.33 -2.22
C LEU A 87 5.22 12.52 -2.03
N TYR A 88 5.69 13.74 -2.30
CA TYR A 88 4.92 14.97 -2.15
C TYR A 88 3.71 15.03 -3.09
N GLY A 89 3.88 14.61 -4.35
CA GLY A 89 2.80 14.60 -5.35
C GLY A 89 1.72 13.55 -5.09
N GLU A 90 2.11 12.32 -4.74
CA GLU A 90 1.20 11.23 -4.42
C GLU A 90 0.38 11.55 -3.15
N HIS A 91 1.04 12.15 -2.17
CA HIS A 91 0.41 12.56 -0.92
C HIS A 91 -0.65 13.64 -1.10
N ILE A 92 -0.40 14.63 -1.96
CA ILE A 92 -1.41 15.63 -2.37
C ILE A 92 -2.62 14.94 -2.99
N ALA A 93 -2.41 13.94 -3.85
CA ALA A 93 -3.49 13.26 -4.56
C ALA A 93 -4.37 12.39 -3.65
N LEU A 94 -3.81 11.86 -2.56
CA LEU A 94 -4.49 10.91 -1.67
C LEU A 94 -5.08 11.56 -0.40
N HIS A 95 -4.86 12.86 -0.20
CA HIS A 95 -5.41 13.57 0.95
C HIS A 95 -6.95 13.50 1.02
N GLY A 96 -7.46 13.05 2.17
CA GLY A 96 -8.89 12.93 2.46
C GLY A 96 -9.52 11.59 2.09
N GLN A 97 -8.74 10.64 1.57
CA GLN A 97 -9.21 9.28 1.35
C GLN A 97 -8.92 8.40 2.58
N SER A 98 -9.98 7.77 3.10
CA SER A 98 -9.87 6.71 4.12
C SER A 98 -9.50 5.42 3.41
N VAL A 99 -8.43 4.75 3.85
CA VAL A 99 -7.80 3.65 3.09
C VAL A 99 -8.28 2.25 3.52
N LEU A 100 -9.06 2.11 4.62
CA LEU A 100 -9.36 0.79 5.20
C LEU A 100 -10.83 0.42 5.47
N ASN A 101 -11.01 -0.90 5.57
CA ASN A 101 -12.22 -1.70 5.85
C ASN A 101 -12.39 -2.13 7.33
N ASP A 102 -11.54 -1.69 8.26
CA ASP A 102 -11.70 -1.98 9.70
C ASP A 102 -12.60 -0.92 10.36
N PRO A 103 -13.76 -1.29 10.95
CA PRO A 103 -14.67 -0.32 11.54
C PRO A 103 -14.15 0.37 12.81
N CYS A 104 -13.04 -0.09 13.39
CA CYS A 104 -12.45 0.42 14.63
C CYS A 104 -11.14 1.21 14.43
N LEU A 105 -10.53 1.10 13.24
CA LEU A 105 -9.29 1.78 12.88
C LEU A 105 -9.52 2.64 11.65
N VAL A 106 -9.42 3.96 11.84
CA VAL A 106 -9.44 4.90 10.70
C VAL A 106 -7.99 5.14 10.31
N GLU A 107 -7.59 4.60 9.16
CA GLU A 107 -6.31 4.93 8.52
C GLU A 107 -6.54 5.98 7.45
N MET A 108 -5.92 7.13 7.66
CA MET A 108 -5.87 8.21 6.69
C MET A 108 -4.44 8.31 6.17
N VAL A 109 -4.28 8.70 4.90
CA VAL A 109 -2.98 9.08 4.38
C VAL A 109 -2.43 10.20 5.25
N GLY A 110 -1.33 9.91 5.95
CA GLY A 110 -0.74 10.73 7.00
C GLY A 110 0.42 11.54 6.46
N PRO A 111 0.90 12.58 7.18
CA PRO A 111 1.82 13.58 6.66
C PRO A 111 3.10 13.00 6.08
N ILE A 112 3.78 13.79 5.23
CA ILE A 112 5.20 13.60 4.92
C ILE A 112 6.01 14.38 5.94
N GLY A 113 7.23 13.95 6.23
CA GLY A 113 8.14 14.72 7.07
C GLY A 113 9.57 14.22 7.03
N ILE A 114 10.38 14.89 7.84
CA ILE A 114 11.78 14.59 8.06
C ILE A 114 11.87 13.68 9.28
N VAL A 115 12.64 12.61 9.16
CA VAL A 115 12.88 11.66 10.24
C VAL A 115 14.35 11.68 10.63
N GLU A 116 14.59 11.71 11.94
CA GLU A 116 15.92 11.44 12.51
C GLU A 116 16.00 9.96 12.88
N ALA A 117 17.06 9.29 12.43
CA ALA A 117 17.24 7.87 12.64
C ALA A 117 18.61 7.56 13.22
N CYS A 118 18.69 6.61 14.17
CA CYS A 118 19.94 6.25 14.84
C CYS A 118 19.99 4.77 15.25
N GLY A 119 21.09 4.38 15.90
CA GLY A 119 21.36 3.00 16.29
C GLY A 119 21.94 2.22 15.12
N ARG A 120 21.53 0.96 14.95
CA ARG A 120 21.89 0.18 13.77
C ARG A 120 21.14 0.71 12.55
N VAL A 121 21.87 1.20 11.55
CA VAL A 121 21.31 1.69 10.29
C VAL A 121 21.79 0.84 9.12
N GLU A 122 20.87 0.30 8.35
CA GLU A 122 21.12 -0.40 7.09
C GLU A 122 20.80 0.53 5.92
N VAL A 123 21.81 0.87 5.12
CA VAL A 123 21.66 1.79 3.98
C VAL A 123 21.34 1.02 2.70
N HIS A 124 20.42 1.57 1.92
CA HIS A 124 20.02 1.11 0.59
C HIS A 124 20.22 2.24 -0.43
N GLU A 125 19.99 1.93 -1.71
CA GLU A 125 20.14 2.87 -2.82
C GLU A 125 19.20 4.06 -2.71
N ASP A 126 17.92 3.81 -2.39
CA ASP A 126 16.86 4.83 -2.33
C ASP A 126 16.60 5.38 -0.92
N GLY A 127 17.13 4.71 0.10
CA GLY A 127 16.83 5.04 1.49
C GLY A 127 17.60 4.20 2.49
N PHE A 128 17.04 4.06 3.69
CA PHE A 128 17.65 3.29 4.76
C PHE A 128 16.61 2.72 5.71
N ARG A 129 17.06 1.80 6.56
CA ARG A 129 16.32 1.24 7.67
C ARG A 129 17.09 1.44 8.95
N ALA A 130 16.40 1.82 10.01
CA ALA A 130 17.04 2.07 11.29
C ALA A 130 16.42 1.27 12.42
N GLU A 131 17.26 1.00 13.42
CA GLU A 131 16.87 0.42 14.70
C GLU A 131 15.91 1.35 15.43
N ARG A 132 16.23 2.65 15.46
CA ARG A 132 15.43 3.68 16.11
C ARG A 132 15.24 4.89 15.21
N ALA A 133 14.06 5.50 15.28
CA ALA A 133 13.78 6.74 14.57
C ALA A 133 12.70 7.56 15.27
N ARG A 134 12.69 8.87 15.03
CA ARG A 134 11.63 9.78 15.49
C ARG A 134 11.34 10.86 14.44
N PRO A 135 10.11 11.40 14.38
CA PRO A 135 9.81 12.52 13.51
C PRO A 135 10.55 13.77 14.01
N LEU A 136 11.29 14.43 13.13
CA LEU A 136 11.97 15.69 13.44
C LEU A 136 11.13 16.88 12.95
N ALA A 137 10.47 16.71 11.81
CA ALA A 137 9.56 17.71 11.25
C ALA A 137 8.43 17.04 10.47
N LEU A 138 7.24 17.63 10.49
CA LEU A 138 6.12 17.27 9.62
C LEU A 138 5.85 18.40 8.63
N ILE A 139 5.53 18.05 7.40
CA ILE A 139 5.40 18.98 6.28
C ILE A 139 3.92 19.16 5.94
N ALA A 140 3.49 20.41 5.86
CA ALA A 140 2.21 20.83 5.34
C ALA A 140 2.41 21.63 4.05
N GLY A 141 1.68 21.29 2.99
CA GLY A 141 1.70 22.09 1.77
C GLY A 141 1.06 23.46 1.98
N ALA A 142 1.72 24.54 1.54
CA ALA A 142 1.22 25.90 1.68
C ALA A 142 -0.15 26.11 1.02
N HIS A 143 -0.40 25.40 -0.08
CA HIS A 143 -1.63 25.45 -0.87
C HIS A 143 -2.74 24.52 -0.33
N TRP A 144 -2.48 23.77 0.75
CA TRP A 144 -3.48 22.85 1.31
C TRP A 144 -4.59 23.61 2.05
N PRO A 145 -5.83 23.06 2.05
CA PRO A 145 -6.91 23.63 2.86
C PRO A 145 -6.51 23.75 4.35
N ALA A 146 -7.14 24.69 5.07
CA ALA A 146 -6.78 24.98 6.46
C ALA A 146 -6.90 23.76 7.38
N ALA A 147 -7.99 23.00 7.29
CA ALA A 147 -8.25 21.87 8.18
C ALA A 147 -7.16 20.77 8.15
N PRO A 148 -6.70 20.27 6.98
CA PRO A 148 -5.53 19.37 6.93
C PRO A 148 -4.25 19.97 7.52
N ARG A 149 -3.99 21.27 7.30
CA ARG A 149 -2.80 21.94 7.87
C ARG A 149 -2.88 22.02 9.39
N GLU A 150 -4.04 22.36 9.93
CA GLU A 150 -4.29 22.37 11.38
C GLU A 150 -4.12 20.97 11.99
N ALA A 151 -4.66 19.94 11.36
CA ALA A 151 -4.49 18.56 11.82
C ALA A 151 -3.01 18.11 11.82
N ILE A 152 -2.23 18.52 10.82
CA ILE A 152 -0.78 18.24 10.78
C ILE A 152 -0.04 19.08 11.83
N ALA A 153 -0.45 20.32 12.08
CA ALA A 153 0.10 21.14 13.15
C ALA A 153 -0.13 20.50 14.54
N GLU A 154 -1.32 19.95 14.78
CA GLU A 154 -1.64 19.21 16.00
C GLU A 154 -0.78 17.93 16.13
N LEU A 155 -0.59 17.20 15.03
CA LEU A 155 0.32 16.03 15.01
C LEU A 155 1.77 16.43 15.26
N ALA A 156 2.24 17.52 14.66
CA ALA A 156 3.60 18.02 14.84
C ALA A 156 3.83 18.35 16.32
N ALA A 157 2.89 19.07 16.95
CA ALA A 157 2.92 19.36 18.37
C ALA A 157 2.90 18.09 19.24
N LEU A 158 2.07 17.09 18.91
CA LEU A 158 2.02 15.82 19.64
C LEU A 158 3.35 15.07 19.60
N TYR A 159 4.05 15.11 18.47
CA TYR A 159 5.33 14.43 18.27
C TYR A 159 6.54 15.29 18.65
N GLU A 160 6.33 16.52 19.16
CA GLU A 160 7.38 17.52 19.36
C GLU A 160 8.26 17.72 18.11
N ALA A 161 7.63 17.57 16.95
CA ALA A 161 8.23 17.77 15.64
C ALA A 161 7.95 19.19 15.16
N GLU A 162 8.86 19.74 14.37
CA GLU A 162 8.66 21.05 13.75
C GLU A 162 7.61 20.98 12.65
N LEU A 163 6.70 21.96 12.59
CA LEU A 163 5.79 22.11 11.46
C LEU A 163 6.46 22.93 10.36
N LEU A 164 6.72 22.31 9.22
CA LEU A 164 7.27 22.96 8.04
C LEU A 164 6.17 23.22 7.02
N VAL A 165 6.08 24.45 6.52
CA VAL A 165 5.17 24.80 5.43
C VAL A 165 5.99 24.87 4.13
N ALA A 166 5.76 23.93 3.22
CA ALA A 166 6.46 23.87 1.94
C ALA A 166 5.52 24.29 0.80
N GLU A 167 6.01 25.07 -0.16
CA GLU A 167 5.24 25.36 -1.36
C GLU A 167 5.45 24.25 -2.39
N ARG A 168 6.69 23.76 -2.49
CA ARG A 168 7.16 22.82 -3.50
C ARG A 168 8.04 21.72 -2.88
N PRO A 169 8.19 20.56 -3.55
CA PRO A 169 9.11 19.50 -3.12
C PRO A 169 10.56 19.97 -2.90
N ALA A 170 11.03 20.94 -3.70
CA ALA A 170 12.38 21.48 -3.59
C ALA A 170 12.65 22.17 -2.24
N ASP A 171 11.63 22.79 -1.64
CA ASP A 171 11.76 23.49 -0.37
C ASP A 171 12.06 22.49 0.76
N VAL A 172 11.51 21.26 0.69
CA VAL A 172 11.80 20.17 1.62
C VAL A 172 13.27 19.73 1.53
N LEU A 173 13.80 19.62 0.31
CA LEU A 173 15.20 19.25 0.08
C LEU A 173 16.17 20.29 0.63
N GLU A 174 15.86 21.57 0.42
CA GLU A 174 16.65 22.68 0.94
C GLU A 174 16.71 22.65 2.47
N LEU A 175 15.56 22.45 3.13
CA LEU A 175 15.48 22.36 4.59
C LEU A 175 16.26 21.16 5.16
N VAL A 176 16.21 20.00 4.51
CA VAL A 176 16.99 18.84 4.93
C VAL A 176 18.49 19.10 4.76
N ARG A 177 18.90 19.79 3.69
CA ARG A 177 20.29 20.18 3.44
C ARG A 177 20.81 21.16 4.50
N GLU A 178 20.01 22.16 4.88
CA GLU A 178 20.37 23.15 5.90
C GLU A 178 20.60 22.55 7.28
N ARG A 179 19.82 21.53 7.66
CA ARG A 179 19.99 20.84 8.95
C ARG A 179 21.26 20.00 9.03
N GLY A 180 21.78 19.56 7.89
CA GLY A 180 22.86 18.58 7.84
C GLY A 180 22.42 17.20 8.35
N GLY A 181 23.18 16.16 8.04
CA GLY A 181 22.89 14.78 8.48
C GLY A 181 22.15 13.91 7.46
N ALA A 182 21.72 14.46 6.33
CA ALA A 182 21.38 13.66 5.16
C ALA A 182 22.64 13.05 4.53
N LEU A 183 22.55 11.79 4.10
CA LEU A 183 23.63 11.16 3.33
C LEU A 183 23.59 11.69 1.90
N GLY A 184 24.67 12.34 1.47
CA GLY A 184 24.85 12.72 0.07
C GLY A 184 25.08 11.51 -0.83
N ASP A 185 24.79 11.65 -2.12
CA ASP A 185 24.84 10.55 -3.09
C ASP A 185 26.20 9.86 -3.18
N GLN A 186 27.28 10.65 -3.15
CA GLN A 186 28.64 10.11 -3.10
C GLN A 186 28.83 9.22 -1.87
N ARG A 187 28.30 9.63 -0.71
CA ARG A 187 28.46 8.85 0.52
C ARG A 187 27.64 7.57 0.48
N VAL A 188 26.43 7.62 -0.08
CA VAL A 188 25.60 6.42 -0.32
C VAL A 188 26.34 5.46 -1.26
N GLU A 189 26.90 5.97 -2.36
CA GLU A 189 27.69 5.18 -3.31
C GLU A 189 28.91 4.52 -2.64
N GLU A 190 29.69 5.28 -1.87
CA GLU A 190 30.84 4.75 -1.12
C GLU A 190 30.46 3.61 -0.17
N LEU A 191 29.32 3.73 0.51
CA LEU A 191 28.82 2.72 1.45
C LEU A 191 28.32 1.47 0.73
N LEU A 192 27.71 1.63 -0.45
CA LEU A 192 27.14 0.52 -1.23
C LEU A 192 28.16 -0.14 -2.17
N ALA A 193 29.24 0.53 -2.53
CA ALA A 193 30.26 0.02 -3.45
C ALA A 193 30.80 -1.39 -3.10
N PRO A 194 31.06 -1.75 -1.83
CA PRO A 194 31.51 -3.10 -1.47
C PRO A 194 30.47 -4.20 -1.67
N LEU A 195 29.18 -3.84 -1.67
CA LEU A 195 28.06 -4.77 -1.84
C LEU A 195 27.68 -4.98 -3.30
N ARG A 196 28.03 -4.01 -4.16
CA ARG A 196 27.80 -4.17 -5.59
C ARG A 196 28.66 -5.34 -6.07
N PRO A 197 28.07 -6.34 -6.74
CA PRO A 197 28.91 -7.28 -7.46
C PRO A 197 29.82 -6.44 -8.36
N PRO A 198 31.11 -6.81 -8.50
CA PRO A 198 31.99 -6.10 -9.44
C PRO A 198 31.20 -6.00 -10.75
N PRO A 199 31.15 -4.81 -11.39
CA PRO A 199 30.41 -4.64 -12.62
C PRO A 199 30.78 -5.84 -13.47
N GLN A 200 29.80 -6.68 -13.81
CA GLN A 200 30.05 -7.86 -14.63
C GLN A 200 30.77 -7.27 -15.83
N GLN A 201 32.10 -7.44 -15.88
CA GLN A 201 32.96 -6.78 -16.85
C GLN A 201 32.45 -7.28 -18.18
N ALA A 202 31.54 -6.53 -18.82
CA ALA A 202 30.51 -7.03 -19.72
C ALA A 202 31.02 -8.26 -20.46
N ALA A 203 30.78 -9.46 -19.88
CA ALA A 203 31.71 -10.61 -19.92
C ALA A 203 32.73 -10.41 -21.02
N TYR A 204 33.90 -9.78 -20.73
CA TYR A 204 34.87 -9.33 -21.74
C TYR A 204 34.83 -10.36 -22.85
N ARG A 205 34.15 -10.02 -23.93
CA ARG A 205 34.06 -10.89 -25.08
C ARG A 205 35.41 -10.58 -25.67
N PRO A 206 36.45 -11.44 -25.50
CA PRO A 206 37.70 -11.16 -26.15
C PRO A 206 37.34 -10.82 -27.59
N PRO A 207 37.84 -9.70 -28.16
CA PRO A 207 37.74 -9.52 -29.60
C PRO A 207 38.17 -10.85 -30.17
N ARG A 208 37.28 -11.51 -30.94
CA ARG A 208 37.54 -12.84 -31.48
C ARG A 208 38.99 -12.79 -31.93
N SER A 209 39.86 -13.52 -31.25
CA SER A 209 41.26 -13.54 -31.64
C SER A 209 41.24 -13.85 -33.13
N PRO A 210 41.88 -13.04 -33.99
CA PRO A 210 42.02 -13.43 -35.38
C PRO A 210 42.55 -14.86 -35.33
N THR A 211 41.81 -15.78 -35.93
CA THR A 211 42.07 -17.21 -35.89
C THR A 211 43.58 -17.38 -36.06
N PRO A 212 44.33 -17.83 -35.04
CA PRO A 212 45.75 -18.00 -35.21
C PRO A 212 45.95 -19.00 -36.35
N PRO A 213 46.86 -18.74 -37.31
CA PRO A 213 47.23 -19.77 -38.26
C PRO A 213 47.65 -21.00 -37.46
N SER A 214 47.13 -22.16 -37.88
CA SER A 214 47.38 -23.45 -37.24
C SER A 214 48.83 -23.57 -36.80
N PRO A 215 49.11 -23.95 -35.54
CA PRO A 215 50.48 -24.12 -35.09
C PRO A 215 51.16 -25.22 -35.92
N THR A 216 52.36 -24.91 -36.39
CA THR A 216 53.29 -25.90 -36.91
C THR A 216 53.57 -26.93 -35.80
N PRO A 217 53.51 -28.24 -36.10
CA PRO A 217 53.62 -29.29 -35.09
C PRO A 217 54.99 -29.27 -34.39
N PRO A 218 55.05 -29.60 -33.09
CA PRO A 218 56.31 -29.72 -32.35
C PRO A 218 57.17 -30.89 -32.88
N PRO A 219 58.50 -30.84 -32.68
CA PRO A 219 59.40 -31.92 -33.05
C PRO A 219 59.04 -33.21 -32.32
N THR A 220 58.82 -34.23 -33.14
CA THR A 220 58.41 -35.59 -32.83
C THR A 220 59.35 -36.25 -31.82
N THR A 221 58.85 -36.54 -30.62
CA THR A 221 59.43 -37.55 -29.74
C THR A 221 59.40 -38.90 -30.45
N PRO A 222 60.49 -39.70 -30.46
CA PRO A 222 60.49 -40.99 -31.13
C PRO A 222 59.37 -41.88 -30.58
N PRO A 223 58.57 -42.49 -31.47
CA PRO A 223 57.42 -43.26 -31.07
C PRO A 223 57.85 -44.52 -30.30
N PRO A 224 57.09 -44.93 -29.27
CA PRO A 224 57.24 -46.26 -28.69
C PRO A 224 57.01 -47.33 -29.77
N PRO A 225 57.64 -48.51 -29.64
CA PRO A 225 57.54 -49.58 -30.62
C PRO A 225 56.07 -49.92 -30.90
N ALA A 226 55.75 -49.99 -32.19
CA ALA A 226 54.41 -50.16 -32.72
C ALA A 226 53.69 -51.34 -32.07
N THR A 227 52.78 -51.05 -31.13
CA THR A 227 51.66 -51.93 -30.85
C THR A 227 50.82 -52.06 -32.10
N SER A 228 50.52 -53.29 -32.45
CA SER A 228 49.73 -53.74 -33.59
C SER A 228 48.54 -52.82 -33.86
N PRO A 229 48.24 -52.47 -35.13
CA PRO A 229 47.09 -51.64 -35.45
C PRO A 229 45.84 -52.30 -34.87
N PRO A 230 45.00 -51.55 -34.13
CA PRO A 230 43.71 -52.08 -33.72
C PRO A 230 42.95 -52.48 -34.99
N PRO A 231 42.23 -53.62 -34.96
CA PRO A 231 41.52 -54.12 -36.12
C PRO A 231 40.59 -53.02 -36.64
N GLU A 232 40.65 -52.75 -37.95
CA GLU A 232 39.76 -51.76 -38.56
C GLU A 232 38.32 -52.11 -38.18
N PRO A 233 37.55 -51.17 -37.61
CA PRO A 233 36.16 -51.41 -37.28
C PRO A 233 35.46 -51.81 -38.57
N GLY A 234 34.87 -53.01 -38.53
CA GLY A 234 34.24 -53.64 -39.68
C GLY A 234 33.20 -52.69 -40.27
N ARG A 235 32.99 -52.78 -41.59
CA ARG A 235 32.08 -51.90 -42.36
C ARG A 235 30.68 -51.77 -41.72
N LEU A 236 30.24 -52.77 -40.96
CA LEU A 236 29.00 -52.80 -40.18
C LEU A 236 28.99 -51.87 -38.96
N GLU A 237 30.10 -51.72 -38.23
CA GLU A 237 30.18 -50.83 -37.05
C GLU A 237 30.12 -49.35 -37.46
N ARG A 238 30.73 -48.99 -38.60
CA ARG A 238 30.64 -47.61 -39.15
C ARG A 238 29.21 -47.26 -39.56
N LEU A 239 28.46 -48.23 -40.11
CA LEU A 239 27.05 -48.04 -40.45
C LEU A 239 26.18 -47.91 -39.19
N GLY A 240 26.44 -48.70 -38.15
CA GLY A 240 25.73 -48.63 -36.88
C GLY A 240 25.87 -47.26 -36.20
N ALA A 241 27.08 -46.71 -36.13
CA ALA A 241 27.33 -45.40 -35.54
C ALA A 241 26.66 -44.24 -36.31
N GLY A 242 26.49 -44.39 -37.64
CA GLY A 242 25.77 -43.43 -38.48
C GLY A 242 24.26 -43.43 -38.18
N VAL A 243 23.65 -44.61 -38.10
CA VAL A 243 22.21 -44.75 -37.82
C VAL A 243 21.85 -44.21 -36.44
N VAL A 244 22.68 -44.49 -35.42
CA VAL A 244 22.45 -43.97 -34.05
C VAL A 244 22.49 -42.44 -34.02
N ARG A 245 23.44 -41.81 -34.72
CA ARG A 245 23.53 -40.34 -34.80
C ARG A 245 22.31 -39.73 -35.50
N VAL A 246 21.86 -40.31 -36.60
CA VAL A 246 20.68 -39.83 -37.32
C VAL A 246 19.42 -39.98 -36.45
N GLY A 247 19.28 -41.11 -35.76
CA GLY A 247 18.17 -41.34 -34.82
C GLY A 247 18.16 -40.32 -33.67
N GLN A 248 19.32 -40.01 -33.09
CA GLN A 248 19.44 -39.02 -32.03
C GLN A 248 19.08 -37.60 -32.52
N TRP A 249 19.52 -37.22 -33.71
CA TRP A 249 19.16 -35.93 -34.32
C TRP A 249 17.66 -35.81 -34.59
N LEU A 250 17.04 -36.85 -35.14
CA LEU A 250 15.59 -36.88 -35.37
C LEU A 250 14.82 -36.82 -34.04
N GLY A 251 15.29 -37.53 -33.02
CA GLY A 251 14.71 -37.48 -31.67
C GLY A 251 14.78 -36.09 -31.05
N GLN A 252 15.93 -35.42 -31.13
CA GLN A 252 16.09 -34.05 -30.63
C GLN A 252 15.22 -33.05 -31.40
N ALA A 253 15.15 -33.16 -32.73
CA ALA A 253 14.29 -32.31 -33.55
C ALA A 253 12.80 -32.48 -33.17
N ALA A 254 12.36 -33.72 -32.94
CA ALA A 254 10.99 -34.00 -32.51
C ALA A 254 10.66 -33.39 -31.14
N VAL A 255 11.57 -33.50 -30.16
CA VAL A 255 11.39 -32.91 -28.83
C VAL A 255 11.32 -31.38 -28.91
N ILE A 256 12.22 -30.75 -29.69
CA ILE A 256 12.21 -29.29 -29.88
C ILE A 256 10.89 -28.85 -30.50
N ALA A 257 10.42 -29.53 -31.55
CA ALA A 257 9.15 -29.22 -32.19
C ALA A 257 7.97 -29.32 -31.20
N LEU A 258 7.97 -30.33 -30.34
CA LEU A 258 6.91 -30.55 -29.34
C LEU A 258 6.92 -29.44 -28.27
N VAL A 259 8.09 -29.02 -27.79
CA VAL A 259 8.23 -27.90 -26.83
C VAL A 259 7.77 -26.57 -27.44
N VAL A 260 8.12 -26.32 -28.71
CA VAL A 260 7.68 -25.11 -29.43
C VAL A 260 6.16 -25.09 -29.59
N LEU A 261 5.56 -26.21 -30.03
CA LEU A 261 4.11 -26.33 -30.16
C LEU A 261 3.38 -26.15 -28.82
N PHE A 262 3.90 -26.77 -27.75
CA PHE A 262 3.36 -26.60 -26.40
C PHE A 262 3.43 -25.15 -25.94
N SER A 263 4.56 -24.46 -26.19
CA SER A 263 4.74 -23.06 -25.84
C SER A 263 3.75 -22.16 -26.59
N ILE A 264 3.58 -22.36 -27.90
CA ILE A 264 2.61 -21.61 -28.71
C ILE A 264 1.19 -21.82 -28.18
N ALA A 265 0.80 -23.06 -27.87
CA ALA A 265 -0.51 -23.36 -27.32
C ALA A 265 -0.72 -22.73 -25.93
N TRP A 266 0.28 -22.80 -25.06
CA TRP A 266 0.22 -22.24 -23.70
C TRP A 266 0.09 -20.71 -23.71
N TYR A 267 1.01 -20.02 -24.39
CA TYR A 267 0.99 -18.57 -24.45
C TYR A 267 -0.19 -18.03 -25.26
N GLY A 268 -0.57 -18.72 -26.35
CA GLY A 268 -1.77 -18.38 -27.12
C GLY A 268 -3.05 -18.53 -26.29
N GLY A 269 -3.15 -19.59 -25.47
CA GLY A 269 -4.27 -19.81 -24.55
C GLY A 269 -4.37 -18.72 -23.48
N ILE A 270 -3.25 -18.37 -22.84
CA ILE A 270 -3.22 -17.28 -21.84
C ILE A 270 -3.61 -15.95 -22.48
N ALA A 271 -3.05 -15.61 -23.65
CA ALA A 271 -3.39 -14.37 -24.34
C ALA A 271 -4.89 -14.30 -24.67
N ALA A 272 -5.48 -15.41 -25.14
CA ALA A 272 -6.93 -15.48 -25.40
C ALA A 272 -7.78 -15.28 -24.13
N ILE A 273 -7.38 -15.87 -22.99
CA ILE A 273 -8.04 -15.66 -21.69
C ILE A 273 -7.95 -14.19 -21.27
N CYS A 274 -6.77 -13.56 -21.37
CA CYS A 274 -6.59 -12.16 -21.03
C CYS A 274 -7.45 -11.24 -21.91
N VAL A 275 -7.51 -11.49 -23.23
CA VAL A 275 -8.35 -10.73 -24.16
C VAL A 275 -9.84 -10.93 -23.84
N MET A 276 -10.28 -12.16 -23.55
CA MET A 276 -11.66 -12.40 -23.12
C MET A 276 -11.99 -11.68 -21.80
N MET A 277 -11.11 -11.73 -20.80
CA MET A 277 -11.30 -11.02 -19.53
C MET A 277 -11.37 -9.51 -19.74
N ALA A 278 -10.42 -8.94 -20.48
CA ALA A 278 -10.41 -7.51 -20.79
C ALA A 278 -11.66 -7.10 -21.58
N GLY A 279 -12.06 -7.89 -22.58
CA GLY A 279 -13.29 -7.68 -23.34
C GLY A 279 -14.53 -7.73 -22.45
N GLY A 280 -14.67 -8.74 -21.59
CA GLY A 280 -15.84 -8.82 -20.73
C GLY A 280 -15.88 -7.75 -19.63
N ILE A 281 -14.72 -7.19 -19.23
CA ILE A 281 -14.67 -6.00 -18.36
C ILE A 281 -15.09 -4.75 -19.15
N LEU A 282 -14.53 -4.53 -20.35
CA LEU A 282 -14.79 -3.35 -21.17
C LEU A 282 -16.23 -3.29 -21.71
N PHE A 283 -16.80 -4.45 -22.05
CA PHE A 283 -18.15 -4.57 -22.62
C PHE A 283 -19.20 -5.01 -21.59
N GLY A 284 -18.84 -5.11 -20.31
CA GLY A 284 -19.77 -5.45 -19.23
C GLY A 284 -20.36 -6.87 -19.29
N TRP A 285 -19.75 -7.80 -20.03
CA TRP A 285 -20.17 -9.22 -20.04
C TRP A 285 -19.85 -9.94 -18.74
N PHE A 286 -18.75 -9.56 -18.07
CA PHE A 286 -18.59 -9.90 -16.66
C PHE A 286 -19.36 -8.84 -15.89
N GLY A 287 -20.67 -9.06 -15.78
CA GLY A 287 -21.55 -8.30 -14.91
C GLY A 287 -21.07 -8.40 -13.46
N PHE A 288 -20.06 -7.61 -13.13
CA PHE A 288 -19.85 -7.04 -11.81
C PHE A 288 -20.80 -5.86 -11.61
N ASP A 289 -22.00 -5.95 -12.18
CA ASP A 289 -23.18 -5.55 -11.44
C ASP A 289 -23.19 -6.46 -10.20
N GLU A 290 -22.34 -6.13 -9.22
CA GLU A 290 -22.67 -6.37 -7.83
C GLU A 290 -24.02 -5.67 -7.66
N GLU A 291 -25.11 -6.39 -7.94
CA GLU A 291 -26.43 -5.98 -7.51
C GLU A 291 -26.24 -5.69 -6.03
N PRO A 292 -26.23 -4.41 -5.63
CA PRO A 292 -25.68 -4.01 -4.35
C PRO A 292 -26.45 -4.78 -3.31
N ALA A 293 -25.73 -5.69 -2.60
CA ALA A 293 -26.32 -6.78 -1.83
C ALA A 293 -27.66 -6.35 -1.23
N PRO A 294 -28.78 -7.03 -1.57
CA PRO A 294 -30.12 -6.46 -1.46
C PRO A 294 -30.32 -5.79 -0.11
N ARG A 295 -30.34 -4.45 -0.13
CA ARG A 295 -30.26 -3.64 1.09
C ARG A 295 -31.39 -4.04 2.03
N PRO A 296 -31.10 -4.39 3.30
CA PRO A 296 -32.06 -5.07 4.17
C PRO A 296 -33.24 -4.18 4.54
N ALA A 297 -33.03 -2.86 4.58
CA ALA A 297 -34.07 -1.86 4.85
C ALA A 297 -33.77 -0.53 4.16
N LYS A 298 -34.82 0.28 3.95
CA LYS A 298 -34.77 1.65 3.43
C LYS A 298 -35.46 2.58 4.44
N VAL A 299 -34.86 3.74 4.69
CA VAL A 299 -35.52 4.82 5.42
C VAL A 299 -36.39 5.60 4.44
N LEU A 300 -37.68 5.66 4.69
CA LEU A 300 -38.67 6.35 3.85
C LEU A 300 -38.85 7.81 4.27
N ALA A 301 -38.90 8.05 5.57
CA ALA A 301 -39.11 9.37 6.14
C ALA A 301 -38.33 9.54 7.43
N VAL A 302 -37.83 10.75 7.67
CA VAL A 302 -37.24 11.12 8.96
C VAL A 302 -37.81 12.48 9.35
N ARG A 303 -38.20 12.60 10.62
CA ARG A 303 -38.70 13.82 11.23
C ARG A 303 -38.07 13.98 12.59
N MET A 304 -37.55 15.17 12.87
CA MET A 304 -36.97 15.51 14.17
C MET A 304 -37.81 16.59 14.84
N ASP A 305 -38.23 16.30 16.07
CA ASP A 305 -38.82 17.23 17.01
C ASP A 305 -37.71 17.70 17.97
N ARG A 306 -37.22 18.93 17.74
CA ARG A 306 -36.14 19.52 18.54
C ARG A 306 -36.60 19.88 19.95
N GLU A 307 -37.86 20.27 20.14
CA GLU A 307 -38.39 20.66 21.45
C GLU A 307 -38.45 19.47 22.40
N ARG A 308 -38.92 18.33 21.87
CA ARG A 308 -38.99 17.08 22.64
C ARG A 308 -37.68 16.28 22.60
N CYS A 309 -36.72 16.71 21.77
CA CYS A 309 -35.48 15.98 21.49
C CYS A 309 -35.77 14.53 21.05
N VAL A 310 -36.66 14.38 20.08
CA VAL A 310 -37.13 13.10 19.56
C VAL A 310 -36.96 13.06 18.05
N LEU A 311 -36.37 11.98 17.55
CA LEU A 311 -36.28 11.69 16.12
C LEU A 311 -37.17 10.51 15.77
N SER A 312 -38.13 10.71 14.87
CA SER A 312 -38.94 9.65 14.29
C SER A 312 -38.46 9.31 12.88
N ALA A 313 -38.16 8.05 12.62
CA ALA A 313 -37.79 7.54 11.30
C ALA A 313 -38.76 6.44 10.86
N THR A 314 -39.36 6.57 9.68
CA THR A 314 -40.18 5.53 9.05
C THR A 314 -39.27 4.64 8.22
N ILE A 315 -39.12 3.39 8.63
CA ILE A 315 -38.24 2.41 8.00
C ILE A 315 -39.08 1.28 7.39
N GLN A 316 -38.71 0.85 6.18
CA GLN A 316 -39.32 -0.29 5.51
C GLN A 316 -38.26 -1.37 5.27
N ALA A 317 -38.48 -2.55 5.84
CA ALA A 317 -37.60 -3.70 5.63
C ALA A 317 -37.99 -4.47 4.37
N ARG A 318 -37.01 -4.84 3.54
CA ARG A 318 -37.23 -5.67 2.34
C ARG A 318 -37.33 -7.17 2.65
N ARG A 319 -36.88 -7.58 3.84
CA ARG A 319 -36.99 -8.94 4.37
C ARG A 319 -37.28 -8.90 5.86
N LYS A 320 -37.62 -10.05 6.46
CA LYS A 320 -37.74 -10.16 7.92
C LYS A 320 -36.34 -9.95 8.53
N LEU A 321 -36.23 -9.01 9.46
CA LEU A 321 -34.99 -8.74 10.19
C LEU A 321 -35.25 -9.01 11.67
N GLU A 322 -34.43 -9.83 12.31
CA GLU A 322 -34.57 -10.13 13.74
C GLU A 322 -34.13 -8.96 14.62
N GLN A 323 -33.11 -8.25 14.16
CA GLN A 323 -32.56 -7.09 14.85
C GLN A 323 -32.05 -6.10 13.81
N LEU A 324 -32.50 -4.85 13.88
CA LEU A 324 -31.99 -3.77 13.05
C LEU A 324 -31.36 -2.72 13.96
N ASN A 325 -30.17 -2.24 13.63
CA ASN A 325 -29.63 -1.05 14.29
C ASN A 325 -29.97 0.18 13.45
N VAL A 326 -30.28 1.29 14.10
CA VAL A 326 -30.35 2.59 13.42
C VAL A 326 -29.24 3.46 13.96
N VAL A 327 -28.39 3.92 13.05
CA VAL A 327 -27.32 4.87 13.33
C VAL A 327 -27.80 6.24 12.89
N VAL A 328 -27.80 7.18 13.82
CA VAL A 328 -28.10 8.59 13.60
C VAL A 328 -26.81 9.37 13.75
N THR A 329 -26.37 10.03 12.69
CA THR A 329 -25.20 10.92 12.71
C THR A 329 -25.65 12.33 12.38
N GLY A 330 -25.22 13.32 13.15
CA GLY A 330 -25.42 14.72 12.80
C GLY A 330 -24.10 15.38 12.47
N ASN A 331 -24.05 16.12 11.36
CA ASN A 331 -22.89 16.86 10.92
C ASN A 331 -23.24 18.33 10.71
N LEU A 332 -22.35 19.23 11.11
CA LEU A 332 -22.42 20.66 10.78
C LEU A 332 -22.18 20.88 9.28
N ARG A 333 -22.49 22.09 8.80
CA ARG A 333 -22.30 22.47 7.38
C ARG A 333 -20.83 22.43 6.94
N ASN A 334 -19.90 22.64 7.86
CA ASN A 334 -18.45 22.56 7.64
C ASN A 334 -17.93 21.11 7.65
N GLY A 335 -18.78 20.11 7.92
CA GLY A 335 -18.40 18.69 7.96
C GLY A 335 -18.19 18.12 9.36
N ASP A 336 -18.05 18.98 10.38
CA ASP A 336 -17.76 18.53 11.76
C ASP A 336 -18.89 17.65 12.30
N SER A 337 -18.51 16.54 12.93
CA SER A 337 -19.48 15.64 13.53
C SER A 337 -19.97 16.19 14.87
N LEU A 338 -21.29 16.33 15.01
CA LEU A 338 -21.97 16.61 16.27
C LEU A 338 -22.21 15.34 17.11
N GLY A 339 -21.69 14.21 16.64
CA GLY A 339 -21.79 12.90 17.27
C GLY A 339 -22.67 11.92 16.51
N SER A 340 -22.57 10.66 16.93
CA SER A 340 -23.40 9.56 16.43
C SER A 340 -24.11 8.84 17.57
N HIS A 341 -25.29 8.31 17.28
CA HIS A 341 -26.05 7.47 18.22
C HIS A 341 -26.56 6.23 17.52
N ARG A 342 -26.32 5.07 18.13
CA ARG A 342 -26.78 3.78 17.64
C ARG A 342 -27.90 3.28 18.55
N SER A 343 -29.09 3.10 17.99
CA SER A 343 -30.23 2.49 18.68
C SER A 343 -30.49 1.10 18.12
N LYS A 344 -30.59 0.11 19.02
CA LYS A 344 -31.06 -1.23 18.67
C LYS A 344 -32.58 -1.18 18.48
N LEU A 345 -33.05 -1.72 17.37
CA LEU A 345 -34.46 -1.95 17.10
C LEU A 345 -34.75 -3.44 17.13
N GLY A 346 -35.93 -3.75 17.66
CA GLY A 346 -36.48 -5.10 17.62
C GLY A 346 -36.77 -5.57 16.19
N PRO A 347 -37.42 -6.73 16.07
CA PRO A 347 -37.63 -7.38 14.78
C PRO A 347 -38.52 -6.54 13.86
N LEU A 348 -38.11 -6.40 12.60
CA LEU A 348 -38.90 -5.78 11.53
C LEU A 348 -39.49 -6.84 10.61
N ARG A 349 -40.80 -6.74 10.38
CA ARG A 349 -41.51 -7.58 9.40
C ARG A 349 -41.28 -7.02 7.98
N LYS A 350 -41.10 -7.92 7.01
CA LYS A 350 -40.99 -7.58 5.59
C LYS A 350 -42.18 -6.71 5.14
N GLY A 351 -41.90 -5.65 4.38
CA GLY A 351 -42.90 -4.83 3.67
C GLY A 351 -43.69 -3.84 4.52
N ARG A 352 -43.70 -3.96 5.85
CA ARG A 352 -44.40 -3.01 6.73
C ARG A 352 -43.53 -1.79 7.01
N ASN A 353 -44.15 -0.62 6.93
CA ASN A 353 -43.56 0.63 7.40
C ASN A 353 -43.60 0.63 8.93
N GLN A 354 -42.46 0.76 9.57
CA GLN A 354 -42.37 0.90 11.01
C GLN A 354 -41.83 2.27 11.36
N VAL A 355 -42.59 3.01 12.18
CA VAL A 355 -42.12 4.27 12.75
C VAL A 355 -41.28 3.94 13.97
N VAL A 356 -40.04 4.39 13.93
CA VAL A 356 -39.06 4.19 14.98
C VAL A 356 -38.79 5.54 15.63
N VAL A 357 -38.86 5.56 16.95
CA VAL A 357 -38.58 6.76 17.74
C VAL A 357 -37.23 6.58 18.43
N VAL A 358 -36.28 7.45 18.10
CA VAL A 358 -34.91 7.44 18.65
C VAL A 358 -34.69 8.76 19.39
N ARG A 359 -33.99 8.71 20.52
CA ARG A 359 -33.50 9.91 21.19
C ARG A 359 -32.10 10.24 20.67
N PRO A 360 -31.93 11.28 19.84
CA PRO A 360 -30.60 11.67 19.37
C PRO A 360 -29.73 12.19 20.52
N PRO A 361 -28.40 12.31 20.32
CA PRO A 361 -27.51 12.96 21.28
C PRO A 361 -28.04 14.34 21.68
N ARG A 362 -27.93 14.69 22.97
CA ARG A 362 -28.38 16.00 23.50
C ARG A 362 -27.74 17.17 22.77
N LEU A 363 -26.52 17.00 22.26
CA LEU A 363 -25.81 17.99 21.43
C LEU A 363 -26.58 18.35 20.15
N LEU A 364 -27.19 17.37 19.46
CA LEU A 364 -28.01 17.64 18.28
C LEU A 364 -29.27 18.45 18.61
N CYS A 365 -29.87 18.21 19.78
CA CYS A 365 -31.07 18.93 20.20
C CYS A 365 -30.78 20.35 20.68
N ARG A 366 -29.61 20.58 21.29
CA ARG A 366 -29.19 21.90 21.81
C ARG A 366 -28.47 22.76 20.79
N SER A 367 -28.04 22.19 19.66
CA SER A 367 -27.33 22.92 18.63
C SER A 367 -28.18 24.05 18.04
N ARG A 368 -27.66 25.27 18.14
CA ARG A 368 -28.23 26.48 17.52
C ARG A 368 -27.86 26.58 16.04
N HIS A 369 -26.96 25.73 15.54
CA HIS A 369 -26.52 25.75 14.16
C HIS A 369 -27.39 24.87 13.26
N HIS A 370 -27.29 25.14 11.95
CA HIS A 370 -27.78 24.23 10.93
C HIS A 370 -26.90 22.98 10.90
N PHE A 371 -27.55 21.82 10.85
CA PHE A 371 -26.86 20.54 10.71
C PHE A 371 -27.65 19.62 9.78
N THR A 372 -26.92 18.73 9.13
CA THR A 372 -27.47 17.62 8.35
C THR A 372 -27.52 16.40 9.23
N LEU A 373 -28.68 15.77 9.30
CA LEU A 373 -28.88 14.55 10.06
C LEU A 373 -29.02 13.38 9.08
N ARG A 374 -28.18 12.37 9.26
CA ARG A 374 -28.16 11.16 8.44
C ARG A 374 -28.61 9.97 9.27
N VAL A 375 -29.66 9.29 8.82
CA VAL A 375 -30.21 8.09 9.46
C VAL A 375 -29.91 6.88 8.59
N ARG A 376 -29.19 5.90 9.14
CA ARG A 376 -28.79 4.67 8.44
C ARG A 376 -29.33 3.42 9.15
N PRO A 377 -30.04 2.54 8.45
CA PRO A 377 -30.36 1.22 8.99
C PRO A 377 -29.14 0.30 8.78
N VAL A 378 -28.69 -0.39 9.83
CA VAL A 378 -27.53 -1.29 9.81
C VAL A 378 -27.94 -2.67 10.30
N TRP A 379 -27.69 -3.70 9.49
CA TRP A 379 -28.03 -5.09 9.79
C TRP A 379 -26.82 -5.98 9.54
N LYS A 380 -26.34 -6.70 10.57
CA LYS A 380 -25.14 -7.55 10.52
C LYS A 380 -23.94 -6.87 9.84
N GLY A 381 -23.70 -5.59 10.14
CA GLY A 381 -22.61 -4.80 9.54
C GLY A 381 -22.93 -4.22 8.15
N ILE A 382 -23.98 -4.67 7.47
CA ILE A 382 -24.38 -4.14 6.16
C ILE A 382 -25.20 -2.86 6.36
N GLU A 383 -24.73 -1.75 5.79
CA GLU A 383 -25.43 -0.48 5.79
C GLU A 383 -26.53 -0.43 4.70
N GLY A 384 -27.73 0.00 5.08
CA GLY A 384 -28.81 0.31 4.15
C GLY A 384 -28.76 1.74 3.60
N ARG A 385 -29.71 2.11 2.74
CA ARG A 385 -29.77 3.48 2.18
C ARG A 385 -29.97 4.50 3.30
N PRO A 386 -29.07 5.48 3.46
CA PRO A 386 -29.31 6.59 4.37
C PRO A 386 -30.51 7.40 3.88
N ALA A 387 -31.25 7.98 4.81
CA ALA A 387 -32.00 9.20 4.55
C ALA A 387 -31.25 10.36 5.20
N GLU A 388 -31.11 11.46 4.46
CA GLU A 388 -30.55 12.70 4.96
C GLU A 388 -31.67 13.72 5.13
N VAL A 389 -31.63 14.43 6.24
CA VAL A 389 -32.56 15.52 6.52
C VAL A 389 -31.79 16.74 6.97
N PHE A 390 -32.12 17.86 6.37
CA PHE A 390 -31.51 19.15 6.69
C PHE A 390 -32.32 19.84 7.77
N SER A 391 -31.70 20.15 8.90
CA SER A 391 -32.36 20.92 9.94
C SER A 391 -32.31 22.41 9.63
N ARG A 392 -33.48 23.05 9.50
CA ARG A 392 -33.61 24.51 9.54
C ARG A 392 -33.77 25.01 10.99
N TYR A 393 -33.30 26.22 11.27
CA TYR A 393 -33.42 26.86 12.57
C TYR A 393 -34.91 27.19 12.83
N ARG A 394 -35.46 26.68 13.95
CA ARG A 394 -36.87 26.82 14.38
C ARG A 394 -37.94 26.37 13.37
N GLY A 395 -38.13 25.06 13.24
CA GLY A 395 -39.29 24.48 12.56
C GLY A 395 -39.27 22.94 12.58
N PRO A 396 -40.43 22.27 12.38
CA PRO A 396 -40.47 20.81 12.24
C PRO A 396 -39.64 20.39 11.04
N VAL A 397 -38.63 19.54 11.27
CA VAL A 397 -37.76 19.05 10.20
C VAL A 397 -38.54 18.02 9.37
N ARG A 398 -38.80 18.31 8.10
CA ARG A 398 -39.44 17.38 7.14
C ARG A 398 -38.41 16.96 6.10
N ASN A 399 -38.53 15.74 5.58
CA ASN A 399 -37.81 15.33 4.38
C ASN A 399 -38.01 16.37 3.28
N LEU A 400 -36.92 16.90 2.72
CA LEU A 400 -36.97 17.40 1.36
C LEU A 400 -37.10 16.17 0.46
N PRO A 401 -38.01 16.15 -0.54
CA PRO A 401 -37.89 15.16 -1.60
C PRO A 401 -36.46 15.23 -2.15
N PRO A 402 -35.86 14.10 -2.59
CA PRO A 402 -34.56 14.14 -3.26
C PRO A 402 -34.66 15.22 -4.33
N ALA A 403 -33.74 16.19 -4.29
CA ALA A 403 -33.69 17.22 -5.32
C ALA A 403 -33.77 16.51 -6.65
N ALA A 404 -34.81 16.81 -7.44
CA ALA A 404 -34.81 16.40 -8.83
C ALA A 404 -33.51 17.00 -9.38
N THR A 405 -32.58 16.13 -9.77
CA THR A 405 -31.46 16.53 -10.60
C THR A 405 -32.05 17.30 -11.77
N GLU A 406 -31.85 18.62 -11.80
CA GLU A 406 -32.18 19.43 -12.96
C GLU A 406 -31.44 18.80 -14.16
N PRO A 407 -32.13 18.55 -15.28
CA PRO A 407 -31.44 18.12 -16.49
C PRO A 407 -30.54 19.28 -16.94
N SER A 408 -29.24 19.03 -16.95
CA SER A 408 -28.20 19.85 -17.57
C SER A 408 -28.32 19.86 -19.08
#